data_AF-A0A1Y2T4W2-F1
#
_entry.id   AF-A0A1Y2T4W2-F1
#
_cell.length_a   1.000
_cell.length_b   1.000
_cell.length_c   1.000
_cell.angle_alpha   90.00
_cell.angle_beta   90.00
_cell.angle_gamma   90.00
#
_symmetry.space_group_name_H-M   'P 1'
#
loop_
_entity.id
_entity.type
_entity.pdbx_description
1 polymer ?
#
loop_
_entity_poly.entity_id
_entity_poly.type
_entity_poly.pdbx_seq_one_letter_code
_entity_poly.pdbx_strand_id
1 'polypeptide(L)'
;MPRPDLCCGFGGAFAIKEPEISTAMADDKLDAVLATGANLIVSSDLGCLLHQGGRIEKRGLPIRTMHIAELLWEGVQQNGR
;
A
#
# COMPACT_ATOMS: atom_id res chain seq x y z
N MET A 1 3.38 -11.95 -6.25
CA MET A 1 2.17 -11.75 -5.43
C MET A 1 0.98 -12.39 -6.13
N PRO A 2 0.13 -13.18 -5.45
CA PRO A 2 -1.15 -13.62 -5.99
C PRO A 2 -2.12 -12.43 -6.18
N ARG A 3 -2.86 -12.36 -7.31
CA ARG A 3 -3.82 -11.28 -7.64
C ARG A 3 -3.24 -9.85 -7.50
N PRO A 4 -2.20 -9.49 -8.27
CA PRO A 4 -1.52 -8.18 -8.15
C PRO A 4 -2.46 -6.98 -8.40
N ASP A 5 -3.47 -7.19 -9.23
CA ASP A 5 -4.51 -6.26 -9.65
C ASP A 5 -5.63 -6.07 -8.61
N LEU A 6 -5.62 -6.80 -7.49
CA LEU A 6 -6.60 -6.64 -6.42
C LEU A 6 -6.60 -5.19 -5.90
N CYS A 7 -7.79 -4.59 -5.79
CA CYS A 7 -7.95 -3.22 -5.29
C CYS A 7 -7.47 -3.08 -3.83
N CYS A 8 -6.95 -1.91 -3.47
CA CYS A 8 -6.49 -1.61 -2.10
C CYS A 8 -7.61 -1.43 -1.08
N GLY A 9 -8.88 -1.34 -1.51
CA GLY A 9 -10.03 -1.22 -0.62
C GLY A 9 -10.41 0.22 -0.21
N PHE A 10 -9.64 1.25 -0.59
CA PHE A 10 -9.95 2.63 -0.20
C PHE A 10 -11.25 3.17 -0.83
N GLY A 11 -11.33 3.30 -2.15
CA GLY A 11 -12.56 3.68 -2.88
C GLY A 11 -13.30 4.95 -2.41
N GLY A 12 -12.67 5.84 -1.63
CA GLY A 12 -13.28 7.04 -1.07
C GLY A 12 -14.48 6.75 -0.17
N ALA A 13 -15.69 7.09 -0.62
CA ALA A 13 -16.92 6.85 0.14
C ALA A 13 -17.16 5.36 0.43
N PHE A 14 -16.63 4.46 -0.40
CA PHE A 14 -16.70 3.02 -0.16
C PHE A 14 -16.07 2.62 1.17
N ALA A 15 -14.85 3.08 1.49
CA ALA A 15 -14.21 2.77 2.77
C ALA A 15 -14.99 3.27 4.00
N ILE A 16 -15.82 4.30 3.84
CA ILE A 16 -16.64 4.86 4.92
C ILE A 16 -17.95 4.08 5.06
N LYS A 17 -18.58 3.71 3.93
CA LYS A 17 -19.87 3.00 3.92
C LYS A 17 -19.73 1.52 4.23
N GLU A 18 -18.64 0.90 3.74
CA GLU A 18 -18.36 -0.53 3.86
C GLU A 18 -16.99 -0.76 4.54
N PRO A 19 -16.81 -0.31 5.79
CA PRO A 19 -15.50 -0.32 6.45
C PRO A 19 -14.95 -1.74 6.64
N GLU A 20 -15.80 -2.72 6.92
CA GLU A 20 -15.37 -4.12 7.10
C GLU A 20 -14.84 -4.72 5.80
N ILE A 21 -15.55 -4.49 4.68
CA ILE A 21 -15.13 -4.98 3.36
C ILE A 21 -13.85 -4.27 2.91
N SER A 22 -13.82 -2.95 3.04
CA SER A 22 -12.66 -2.12 2.71
C SER A 22 -11.40 -2.61 3.42
N THR A 23 -11.50 -2.84 4.73
CA THR A 23 -10.35 -3.29 5.53
C THR A 23 -9.96 -4.74 5.26
N ALA A 24 -10.91 -5.63 4.98
CA ALA A 24 -10.62 -7.00 4.56
C ALA A 24 -9.86 -7.05 3.22
N MET A 25 -10.26 -6.22 2.25
CA MET A 25 -9.56 -6.11 0.96
C MET A 25 -8.11 -5.63 1.12
N ALA A 26 -7.91 -4.63 1.98
CA ALA A 26 -6.58 -4.11 2.29
C ALA A 26 -5.70 -5.16 2.96
N ASP A 27 -6.26 -5.93 3.90
CA ASP A 27 -5.54 -6.99 4.61
C ASP A 27 -5.16 -8.14 3.68
N ASP A 28 -6.06 -8.59 2.80
CA ASP A 28 -5.79 -9.57 1.74
C ASP A 28 -4.60 -9.14 0.87
N LYS A 29 -4.57 -7.86 0.49
CA LYS A 29 -3.48 -7.28 -0.31
C LYS A 29 -2.16 -7.27 0.49
N LEU A 30 -2.19 -6.88 1.76
CA LEU A 30 -1.00 -6.87 2.62
C LEU A 30 -0.44 -8.27 2.87
N ASP A 31 -1.29 -9.26 3.06
CA ASP A 31 -0.87 -10.66 3.25
C ASP A 31 -0.18 -11.21 2.01
N ALA A 32 -0.72 -10.88 0.84
CA ALA A 32 -0.13 -11.26 -0.43
C ALA A 32 1.21 -10.52 -0.69
N VAL A 33 1.39 -9.29 -0.19
CA VAL A 33 2.69 -8.57 -0.20
C VAL A 33 3.69 -9.20 0.76
N LEU A 34 3.27 -9.54 1.99
CA LEU A 34 4.13 -10.23 2.97
C LEU A 34 4.63 -11.56 2.43
N ALA A 35 3.77 -12.32 1.73
CA ALA A 35 4.13 -13.59 1.12
C ALA A 35 5.22 -13.46 0.04
N THR A 36 5.46 -12.28 -0.52
CA THR A 36 6.58 -12.06 -1.46
C THR A 36 7.89 -11.70 -0.76
N GLY A 37 7.88 -11.48 0.56
CA GLY A 37 9.02 -10.94 1.31
C GLY A 37 9.31 -9.46 1.02
N ALA A 38 8.37 -8.74 0.40
CA ALA A 38 8.54 -7.32 0.12
C ALA A 38 8.31 -6.50 1.40
N ASN A 39 9.14 -5.48 1.59
CA ASN A 39 9.07 -4.55 2.72
C ASN A 39 8.64 -3.12 2.30
N LEU A 40 8.37 -2.90 1.01
CA LEU A 40 8.02 -1.61 0.45
C LEU A 40 6.85 -1.77 -0.54
N ILE A 41 5.80 -0.97 -0.35
CA ILE A 41 4.72 -0.79 -1.32
C ILE A 41 4.86 0.58 -1.96
N VAL A 42 4.93 0.61 -3.29
CA VAL A 42 4.99 1.84 -4.07
C VAL A 42 3.68 2.03 -4.84
N SER A 43 3.11 3.22 -4.79
CA SER A 43 1.92 3.58 -5.56
C SER A 43 1.95 5.05 -5.99
N SER A 44 1.19 5.38 -7.03
CA SER A 44 0.91 6.75 -7.44
C SER A 44 -0.38 7.33 -6.85
N ASP A 45 -1.14 6.50 -6.11
CA ASP A 45 -2.40 6.91 -5.49
C ASP A 45 -2.24 7.07 -3.98
N LEU A 46 -2.32 8.33 -3.52
CA LEU A 46 -2.18 8.67 -2.10
C LEU A 46 -3.31 8.08 -1.25
N GLY A 47 -4.51 7.87 -1.80
CA GLY A 47 -5.63 7.23 -1.09
C GLY A 47 -5.32 5.79 -0.72
N CYS A 48 -4.80 5.01 -1.66
CA CYS A 48 -4.29 3.66 -1.41
C CYS A 48 -3.10 3.68 -0.44
N LEU A 49 -2.14 4.60 -0.59
CA LEU A 49 -1.00 4.67 0.35
C LEU A 49 -1.46 4.96 1.77
N LEU A 50 -2.37 5.93 1.95
CA LEU A 50 -2.96 6.26 3.25
C LEU A 50 -3.70 5.06 3.86
N HIS A 51 -4.53 4.40 3.06
CA HIS A 51 -5.31 3.25 3.53
C HIS A 51 -4.40 2.07 3.92
N GLN A 52 -3.48 1.67 3.03
CA GLN A 52 -2.53 0.60 3.31
C GLN A 52 -1.61 0.95 4.49
N GLY A 53 -1.12 2.19 4.56
CA GLY A 53 -0.28 2.68 5.66
C GLY A 53 -0.99 2.57 7.02
N GLY A 54 -2.24 3.04 7.11
CA GLY A 54 -3.03 2.89 8.34
C GLY A 54 -3.30 1.42 8.72
N ARG A 55 -3.49 0.53 7.74
CA ARG A 55 -3.62 -0.92 7.99
C ARG A 55 -2.31 -1.55 8.47
N ILE A 56 -1.20 -1.19 7.85
CA ILE A 56 0.15 -1.62 8.23
C ILE A 56 0.43 -1.26 9.69
N GLU A 57 0.19 0.00 10.07
CA GLU A 57 0.39 0.49 11.45
C GLU A 57 -0.50 -0.29 12.43
N LYS A 58 -1.79 -0.43 12.12
CA LYS A 58 -2.76 -1.15 12.98
C LYS A 58 -2.39 -2.63 13.16
N ARG A 59 -1.79 -3.25 12.14
CA ARG A 59 -1.39 -4.67 12.15
C ARG A 59 0.06 -4.90 12.60
N GLY A 60 0.84 -3.85 12.81
CA GLY A 60 2.26 -3.96 13.21
C GLY A 60 3.13 -4.65 12.16
N LEU A 61 2.87 -4.42 10.87
CA LEU A 61 3.58 -5.13 9.79
C LEU A 61 4.92 -4.46 9.44
N PRO A 62 5.95 -5.24 9.07
CA PRO A 62 7.26 -4.73 8.67
C PRO A 62 7.29 -4.24 7.21
N ILE A 63 6.26 -3.52 6.77
CA ILE A 63 6.12 -2.96 5.42
C ILE A 63 6.04 -1.44 5.55
N ARG A 64 6.63 -0.70 4.60
CA ARG A 64 6.44 0.75 4.45
C ARG A 64 5.78 1.08 3.12
N THR A 65 5.06 2.20 3.08
CA THR A 65 4.47 2.76 1.86
C THR A 65 5.31 3.94 1.34
N MET A 66 5.37 4.12 0.02
CA MET A 66 6.08 5.23 -0.63
C MET A 66 5.36 5.65 -1.90
N HIS A 67 5.33 6.96 -2.17
CA HIS A 67 4.82 7.47 -3.44
C HIS A 67 5.85 7.29 -4.55
N ILE A 68 5.40 6.97 -5.77
CA ILE A 68 6.32 6.75 -6.91
C ILE A 68 7.24 7.94 -7.18
N ALA A 69 6.78 9.17 -6.95
CA ALA A 69 7.62 10.36 -7.11
C ALA A 69 8.79 10.41 -6.11
N GLU A 70 8.58 9.91 -4.88
CA GLU A 70 9.65 9.82 -3.87
C GLU A 70 10.69 8.78 -4.27
N LEU A 71 10.24 7.62 -4.77
CA LEU A 71 11.13 6.58 -5.28
C LEU A 71 11.99 7.09 -6.44
N LEU A 72 11.37 7.80 -7.40
CA LEU A 72 12.08 8.38 -8.53
C LEU A 72 13.08 9.44 -8.06
N TRP A 73 12.69 10.29 -7.11
CA TRP A 73 13.58 11.29 -6.52
C TRP A 73 14.79 10.64 -5.82
N GLU A 74 14.57 9.61 -4.99
CA GLU A 74 15.65 8.85 -4.36
C GLU A 74 16.61 8.26 -5.41
N GLY A 75 16.07 7.71 -6.49
CA GLY A 75 16.87 7.16 -7.59
C GLY A 75 17.69 8.21 -8.37
N VAL A 76 17.17 9.44 -8.51
CA VAL A 76 17.92 10.57 -9.10
C VAL A 76 19.07 10.98 -8.19
N GLN A 77 18.76 11.19 -6.90
CA GLN A 77 19.76 11.62 -5.92
C GLN A 77 20.88 10.58 -5.71
N GLN A 78 20.56 9.28 -5.73
CA GLN A 78 21.55 8.20 -5.60
C GLN A 78 22.50 8.11 -6.81
N ASN A 79 22.07 8.56 -7.99
CA ASN A 79 22.86 8.51 -9.23
C ASN A 79 23.60 9.83 -9.54
N GLY A 80 23.71 10.75 -8.58
CA GLY A 80 24.60 11.91 -8.67
C GLY A 80 24.27 12.91 -9.79
N ARG A 81 22.97 13.10 -10.07
CA ARG A 81 22.48 14.24 -10.88
C ARG A 81 21.65 15.17 -10.03
#